data_AF-S4XVS5-F1
#
_entry.id   AF-S4XVS5-F1
#
_cell.length_a   1.000
_cell.length_b   1.000
_cell.length_c   1.000
_cell.angle_alpha   90.00
_cell.angle_beta   90.00
_cell.angle_gamma   90.00
#
_symmetry.space_group_name_H-M   'P 1'
#
loop_
_entity.id
_entity.type
_entity.pdbx_description
1 polymer ?
#
loop_
_entity_poly.entity_id
_entity_poly.type
_entity_poly.pdbx_seq_one_letter_code
_entity_poly.pdbx_strand_id
1 'polypeptide(L)'
;MGLLPVVLGFTAFAAGCPGGDDQASPGTSGDGASGGSSAVEWGSCPGDFISECATVALPLDPSKPDGETLPVFVSRHLAPGGAAKAQVWLLQGGPGDSGNMFTGFIEQLWERVMPEVDWYVLEHRGVGRSSRLGCPVQEDPSSEDGADIGASEWPACVQALKAQWGDDLAHFTTSADADDLARLLDLTREHGKKVILFGASYGTARALRFLQKYPEAADAVILDSIASPGAQYLSLYDMQFDPVAKELSAICAVDPVCGAKLGPDPWAKLDALSGKLTEGHCSQLGIDAALFASIAPAFVQLRSVRTHLFPLAYRIDRCEAGDVQVVGHYMQALSGSSSQADGGEPRGSAVLGAHVALSEMWEDPAPTSAELQARCDAQRFCPGAALEIGQLYDAWPRYPHDQFWSEWPRSSVPILAMNGLLDPQTPIGVAELAADRLTAPHQTFVAVPWSPHVVTFESPVKTAGAAPCGTQMMAKFIADPEAPVDTTCLDDLVPVTWDEDPAVVEKLFGTKDMWENTASPAPAPRMVAPVDWAAVARLARGRSLRVER
;
A
#
# COMPACT_ATOMS: atom_id res chain seq x y z
N MET A 1 -3.21 -36.16 -0.26
CA MET A 1 -4.43 -35.82 0.48
C MET A 1 -4.02 -35.13 1.76
N GLY A 2 -4.19 -33.82 1.82
CA GLY A 2 -3.73 -32.94 2.88
C GLY A 2 -3.84 -31.50 2.38
N LEU A 3 -5.02 -30.91 2.56
CA LEU A 3 -5.38 -29.55 2.16
C LEU A 3 -4.58 -28.54 3.02
N LEU A 4 -3.86 -27.63 2.39
CA LEU A 4 -3.50 -26.35 3.01
C LEU A 4 -4.79 -25.51 3.08
N PRO A 5 -5.17 -24.97 4.25
CA PRO A 5 -6.33 -24.10 4.33
C PRO A 5 -6.01 -22.73 3.73
N VAL A 6 -6.92 -22.25 2.89
CA VAL A 6 -7.10 -20.83 2.59
C VAL A 6 -7.47 -20.15 3.91
N VAL A 7 -6.54 -19.41 4.51
CA VAL A 7 -6.78 -18.68 5.75
C VAL A 7 -7.50 -17.37 5.41
N LEU A 8 -8.82 -17.44 5.42
CA LEU A 8 -9.71 -16.31 5.63
C LEU A 8 -9.93 -16.20 7.14
N GLY A 9 -9.36 -15.16 7.77
CA GLY A 9 -9.72 -14.61 9.08
C GLY A 9 -9.94 -15.59 10.24
N PHE A 10 -9.02 -15.64 11.21
CA PHE A 10 -9.29 -16.21 12.52
C PHE A 10 -9.44 -15.11 13.58
N THR A 11 -10.65 -15.05 14.15
CA THR A 11 -10.96 -14.42 15.42
C THR A 11 -10.41 -15.29 16.56
N ALA A 12 -9.57 -14.72 17.42
CA ALA A 12 -9.20 -15.35 18.70
C ALA A 12 -9.94 -14.63 19.83
N PHE A 13 -10.96 -15.29 20.37
CA PHE A 13 -11.53 -14.97 21.68
C PHE A 13 -10.52 -15.32 22.77
N ALA A 14 -10.12 -14.35 23.59
CA ALA A 14 -9.57 -14.60 24.92
C ALA A 14 -10.52 -13.98 25.96
N ALA A 15 -11.11 -14.86 26.78
CA ALA A 15 -11.96 -14.51 27.90
C ALA A 15 -11.15 -13.78 28.98
N GLY A 16 -11.73 -12.70 29.50
CA GLY A 16 -11.13 -11.87 30.53
C GLY A 16 -11.13 -12.48 31.93
N CYS A 17 -10.22 -11.95 32.76
CA CYS A 17 -10.37 -11.79 34.21
C CYS A 17 -9.71 -10.46 34.63
N PRO A 18 -10.18 -9.83 35.72
CA PRO A 18 -10.15 -8.37 35.88
C PRO A 18 -8.83 -7.81 36.43
N GLY A 19 -8.59 -6.56 36.06
CA GLY A 19 -7.44 -5.76 36.45
C GLY A 19 -7.40 -5.38 37.94
N GLY A 20 -6.16 -5.15 38.40
CA GLY A 20 -5.88 -4.28 39.54
C GLY A 20 -5.38 -2.94 38.98
N ASP A 21 -6.03 -1.87 39.42
CA ASP A 21 -5.67 -0.49 39.15
C ASP A 21 -4.28 -0.17 39.72
N ASP A 22 -3.45 0.52 38.94
CA ASP A 22 -2.53 1.51 39.51
C ASP A 22 -2.33 2.65 38.49
N GLN A 23 -2.89 3.80 38.84
CA GLN A 23 -2.71 5.08 38.15
C GLN A 23 -1.30 5.61 38.40
N ALA A 24 -0.61 6.02 37.33
CA ALA A 24 0.54 6.91 37.44
C ALA A 24 0.31 8.16 36.59
N SER A 25 0.11 9.28 37.29
CA SER A 25 0.00 10.65 36.77
C SER A 25 1.30 11.16 36.14
N PRO A 26 1.25 12.19 35.28
CA PRO A 26 2.39 12.65 34.49
C PRO A 26 3.35 13.52 35.33
N GLY A 27 4.63 13.19 35.29
CA GLY A 27 5.73 13.96 35.88
C GLY A 27 6.41 14.84 34.83
N THR A 28 6.48 16.13 35.15
CA THR A 28 7.05 17.25 34.38
C THR A 28 8.58 17.25 34.28
N SER A 29 9.08 17.64 33.10
CA SER A 29 10.27 18.46 32.78
C SER A 29 11.57 18.33 33.63
N GLY A 30 12.69 18.05 32.95
CA GLY A 30 14.02 18.39 33.47
C GLY A 30 15.19 17.82 32.66
N ASP A 31 15.91 18.74 32.02
CA ASP A 31 17.35 18.77 31.74
C ASP A 31 17.94 18.05 30.51
N GLY A 32 18.45 18.88 29.61
CA GLY A 32 19.35 18.48 28.53
C GLY A 32 20.70 17.99 29.05
N ALA A 33 21.23 16.98 28.38
CA ALA A 33 22.61 16.56 28.50
C ALA A 33 23.16 16.25 27.10
N SER A 34 24.28 16.91 26.82
CA SER A 34 25.17 16.77 25.68
C SER A 34 25.70 15.36 25.43
N GLY A 35 25.79 14.97 24.16
CA GLY A 35 26.97 14.34 23.56
C GLY A 35 27.48 13.04 24.18
N GLY A 36 26.82 11.93 23.86
CA GLY A 36 27.35 10.58 23.97
C GLY A 36 26.50 9.64 23.12
N SER A 37 27.15 8.80 22.31
CA SER A 37 26.51 7.68 21.58
C SER A 37 25.89 6.71 22.61
N SER A 38 24.69 7.00 23.10
CA SER A 38 23.91 6.06 23.88
C SER A 38 23.40 4.98 22.94
N ALA A 39 23.74 3.72 23.22
CA ALA A 39 23.19 2.58 22.50
C ALA A 39 21.65 2.62 22.52
N VAL A 40 21.02 2.13 21.45
CA VAL A 40 19.55 2.05 21.39
C VAL A 40 19.04 1.11 22.49
N GLU A 41 18.12 1.61 23.31
CA GLU A 41 17.47 0.84 24.36
C GLU A 41 16.27 0.07 23.79
N TRP A 42 16.45 -1.22 23.56
CA TRP A 42 15.42 -2.12 23.06
C TRP A 42 14.59 -2.69 24.21
N GLY A 43 13.27 -2.66 24.09
CA GLY A 43 12.31 -3.26 25.02
C GLY A 43 11.24 -4.05 24.27
N SER A 44 10.33 -4.70 24.99
CA SER A 44 9.23 -5.44 24.36
C SER A 44 8.26 -4.52 23.61
N CYS A 45 7.86 -4.95 22.40
CA CYS A 45 6.84 -4.27 21.62
C CYS A 45 5.45 -4.36 22.26
N PRO A 46 4.59 -3.33 22.13
CA PRO A 46 3.14 -3.53 22.20
C PRO A 46 2.69 -4.47 21.08
N GLY A 47 1.57 -5.20 21.28
CA GLY A 47 1.18 -6.38 20.49
C GLY A 47 0.99 -6.24 18.97
N ASP A 48 1.10 -5.02 18.41
CA ASP A 48 0.98 -4.76 16.97
C ASP A 48 2.33 -4.66 16.24
N PHE A 49 3.45 -4.78 16.96
CA PHE A 49 4.82 -4.68 16.44
C PHE A 49 5.67 -5.88 16.88
N ILE A 50 6.77 -6.12 16.17
CA ILE A 50 7.51 -7.38 16.26
C ILE A 50 8.52 -7.36 17.39
N SER A 51 8.52 -8.41 18.23
CA SER A 51 9.46 -8.76 19.31
C SER A 51 10.02 -7.62 20.18
N GLU A 52 10.87 -6.75 19.62
CA GLU A 52 11.57 -5.69 20.33
C GLU A 52 11.40 -4.33 19.63
N CYS A 53 11.13 -3.26 20.37
CA CYS A 53 11.09 -1.89 19.85
C CYS A 53 11.93 -0.94 20.67
N ALA A 54 12.25 0.18 20.04
CA ALA A 54 12.85 1.33 20.68
C ALA A 54 12.22 2.62 20.15
N THR A 55 12.23 3.65 20.99
CA THR A 55 11.95 5.03 20.59
C THR A 55 13.22 5.83 20.78
N VAL A 56 13.75 6.40 19.70
CA VAL A 56 14.99 7.18 19.69
C VAL A 56 14.62 8.65 19.50
N ALA A 57 15.11 9.53 20.38
CA ALA A 57 14.98 10.96 20.20
C ALA A 57 15.97 11.43 19.12
N LEU A 58 15.45 11.91 17.99
CA LEU A 58 16.25 12.40 16.86
C LEU A 58 15.94 13.89 16.60
N PRO A 59 16.86 14.65 15.98
CA PRO A 59 16.63 16.07 15.70
C PRO A 59 15.37 16.29 14.84
N LEU A 60 14.51 17.20 15.29
CA LEU A 60 13.37 17.66 14.51
C LEU A 60 13.87 18.31 13.22
N ASP A 61 14.78 19.27 13.35
CA ASP A 61 15.51 19.88 12.24
C ASP A 61 16.89 19.21 12.09
N PRO A 62 17.14 18.39 11.05
CA PRO A 62 18.43 17.73 10.87
C PRO A 62 19.63 18.69 10.71
N SER A 63 19.39 19.96 10.38
CA SER A 63 20.45 20.99 10.32
C SER A 63 20.86 21.53 11.69
N LYS A 64 20.07 21.24 12.74
CA LYS A 64 20.30 21.63 14.13
C LYS A 64 20.35 20.36 15.01
N PRO A 65 21.47 19.60 14.97
CA PRO A 65 21.56 18.30 15.66
C PRO A 65 21.43 18.39 17.19
N ASP A 66 21.72 19.55 17.79
CA ASP A 66 21.56 19.81 19.22
C ASP A 66 20.26 20.59 19.55
N GLY A 67 19.34 20.68 18.58
CA GLY A 67 18.09 21.42 18.67
C GLY A 67 16.94 20.64 19.32
N GLU A 68 15.71 21.05 18.99
CA GLU A 68 14.52 20.30 19.37
C GLU A 68 14.55 18.89 18.77
N THR A 69 14.02 17.92 19.51
CA THR A 69 14.01 16.52 19.11
C THR A 69 12.58 16.01 19.00
N LEU A 70 12.40 14.98 18.19
CA LEU A 70 11.17 14.23 18.07
C LEU A 70 11.44 12.73 18.32
N PRO A 71 10.50 11.98 18.91
CA PRO A 71 10.59 10.53 18.98
C PRO A 71 10.43 9.88 17.60
N VAL A 72 11.37 8.99 17.26
CA VAL A 72 11.29 8.07 16.10
C VAL A 72 11.26 6.64 16.62
N PHE A 73 10.27 5.88 16.17
CA PHE A 73 10.01 4.51 16.56
C PHE A 73 10.56 3.51 15.55
N VAL A 74 11.24 2.49 16.06
CA VAL A 74 11.72 1.34 15.29
C VAL A 74 11.37 0.06 16.04
N SER A 75 10.93 -0.96 15.32
CA SER A 75 10.81 -2.32 15.86
C SER A 75 11.71 -3.27 15.09
N ARG A 76 12.12 -4.36 15.74
CA ARG A 76 12.99 -5.36 15.14
C ARG A 76 12.59 -6.78 15.48
N HIS A 77 12.84 -7.67 14.53
CA HIS A 77 12.76 -9.11 14.66
C HIS A 77 14.14 -9.70 14.44
N LEU A 78 14.74 -10.27 15.48
CA LEU A 78 16.08 -10.85 15.40
C LEU A 78 16.05 -12.29 14.92
N ALA A 79 17.01 -12.66 14.08
CA ALA A 79 17.19 -14.03 13.65
C ALA A 79 17.39 -14.98 14.85
N PRO A 80 16.76 -16.16 14.85
CA PRO A 80 16.84 -17.09 15.96
C PRO A 80 18.30 -17.52 16.22
N GLY A 81 18.68 -17.56 17.49
CA GLY A 81 20.03 -17.98 17.90
C GLY A 81 21.16 -17.03 17.49
N GLY A 82 20.85 -15.80 17.05
CA GLY A 82 21.86 -14.82 16.64
C GLY A 82 22.55 -15.16 15.33
N ALA A 83 21.88 -15.92 14.45
CA ALA A 83 22.43 -16.38 13.18
C ALA A 83 22.44 -15.32 12.06
N ALA A 84 22.05 -14.08 12.36
CA ALA A 84 21.86 -13.06 11.34
C ALA A 84 23.16 -12.69 10.61
N LYS A 85 23.05 -12.63 9.28
CA LYS A 85 24.09 -12.16 8.35
C LYS A 85 23.75 -10.79 7.73
N ALA A 86 22.50 -10.37 7.84
CA ALA A 86 22.02 -9.09 7.33
C ALA A 86 21.03 -8.43 8.30
N GLN A 87 21.04 -7.11 8.33
CA GLN A 87 20.04 -6.23 8.92
C GLN A 87 19.25 -5.60 7.76
N VAL A 88 18.00 -6.02 7.58
CA VAL A 88 17.12 -5.50 6.51
C VAL A 88 16.18 -4.45 7.08
N TRP A 89 16.29 -3.22 6.58
CA TRP A 89 15.49 -2.07 6.99
C TRP A 89 14.33 -1.88 6.04
N LEU A 90 13.12 -2.07 6.56
CA LEU A 90 11.87 -2.06 5.84
C LEU A 90 11.26 -0.65 5.87
N LEU A 91 11.20 -0.04 4.70
CA LEU A 91 10.68 1.30 4.48
C LEU A 91 9.31 1.19 3.81
N GLN A 92 8.27 1.47 4.59
CA GLN A 92 6.91 1.45 4.10
C GLN A 92 6.59 2.65 3.21
N GLY A 93 5.66 2.44 2.28
CA GLY A 93 5.10 3.43 1.37
C GLY A 93 3.94 4.27 1.95
N GLY A 94 2.89 4.44 1.16
CA GLY A 94 1.85 5.45 1.36
C GLY A 94 2.01 6.60 0.36
N PRO A 95 2.60 7.77 0.72
CA PRO A 95 3.23 8.12 2.02
C PRO A 95 2.25 8.11 3.19
N GLY A 96 2.78 7.92 4.40
CA GLY A 96 1.97 7.96 5.63
C GLY A 96 1.50 6.59 6.14
N ASP A 97 1.77 5.50 5.43
CA ASP A 97 1.42 4.16 5.93
C ASP A 97 2.39 3.69 7.02
N SER A 98 1.86 2.94 8.00
CA SER A 98 2.66 2.38 9.09
C SER A 98 3.43 1.14 8.64
N GLY A 99 4.70 1.07 9.03
CA GLY A 99 5.54 -0.10 8.80
C GLY A 99 5.05 -1.38 9.48
N ASN A 100 4.07 -1.29 10.40
CA ASN A 100 3.53 -2.46 11.09
C ASN A 100 2.88 -3.51 10.16
N MET A 101 2.57 -3.16 8.91
CA MET A 101 2.14 -4.15 7.92
C MET A 101 3.21 -5.21 7.64
N PHE A 102 4.49 -4.87 7.76
CA PHE A 102 5.58 -5.82 7.58
C PHE A 102 5.64 -6.90 8.66
N THR A 103 5.06 -6.64 9.85
CA THR A 103 4.99 -7.62 10.95
C THR A 103 4.36 -8.93 10.49
N GLY A 104 3.20 -8.86 9.82
CA GLY A 104 2.52 -10.06 9.33
C GLY A 104 3.36 -10.84 8.32
N PHE A 105 4.06 -10.15 7.42
CA PHE A 105 4.91 -10.79 6.42
C PHE A 105 6.14 -11.46 7.01
N ILE A 106 6.74 -10.83 8.02
CA ILE A 106 7.88 -11.40 8.74
C ILE A 106 7.48 -12.70 9.42
N GLU A 107 6.45 -12.64 10.27
CA GLU A 107 6.01 -13.78 11.08
C GLU A 107 5.42 -14.92 10.25
N GLN A 108 4.70 -14.62 9.16
CA GLN A 108 4.03 -15.66 8.38
C GLN A 108 4.94 -16.32 7.34
N LEU A 109 5.94 -15.61 6.83
CA LEU A 109 6.71 -16.07 5.68
C LEU A 109 8.21 -15.78 5.77
N TRP A 110 8.62 -14.53 5.96
CA TRP A 110 10.00 -14.15 5.74
C TRP A 110 10.97 -14.70 6.80
N GLU A 111 10.58 -14.81 8.07
CA GLU A 111 11.43 -15.44 9.10
C GLU A 111 11.76 -16.91 8.74
N ARG A 112 10.81 -17.60 8.09
CA ARG A 112 10.96 -19.00 7.67
C ARG A 112 11.82 -19.13 6.41
N VAL A 113 11.65 -18.21 5.45
CA VAL A 113 12.35 -18.25 4.16
C VAL A 113 13.77 -17.66 4.26
N MET A 114 13.99 -16.70 5.17
CA MET A 114 15.25 -15.99 5.38
C MET A 114 15.60 -15.97 6.88
N PRO A 115 15.91 -17.14 7.49
CA PRO A 115 16.15 -17.26 8.94
C PRO A 115 17.45 -16.62 9.41
N GLU A 116 18.28 -16.08 8.51
CA GLU A 116 19.56 -15.42 8.81
C GLU A 116 19.47 -13.89 8.64
N VAL A 117 18.28 -13.32 8.77
CA VAL A 117 18.01 -11.88 8.64
C VAL A 117 17.45 -11.33 9.94
N ASP A 118 18.04 -10.23 10.40
CA ASP A 118 17.39 -9.33 11.36
C ASP A 118 16.54 -8.32 10.58
N TRP A 119 15.25 -8.25 10.90
CA TRP A 119 14.33 -7.32 10.25
C TRP A 119 14.14 -6.08 11.12
N TYR A 120 14.25 -4.90 10.52
CA TYR A 120 14.03 -3.62 11.17
C TYR A 120 12.89 -2.89 10.46
N VAL A 121 11.82 -2.61 11.19
CA VAL A 121 10.65 -1.88 10.69
C VAL A 121 10.73 -0.45 11.20
N LEU A 122 10.96 0.50 10.29
CA LEU A 122 11.05 1.93 10.59
C LEU A 122 9.72 2.63 10.29
N GLU A 123 9.13 3.26 11.31
CA GLU A 123 8.04 4.20 11.09
C GLU A 123 8.61 5.57 10.70
N HIS A 124 8.19 6.08 9.54
CA HIS A 124 8.57 7.41 9.06
C HIS A 124 8.22 8.48 10.09
N ARG A 125 9.05 9.52 10.26
CA ARG A 125 8.68 10.71 11.05
C ARG A 125 7.32 11.25 10.61
N GLY A 126 6.36 11.42 11.51
CA GLY A 126 4.98 11.75 11.17
C GLY A 126 4.03 10.56 11.02
N VAL A 127 4.48 9.32 11.25
CA VAL A 127 3.66 8.10 11.23
C VAL A 127 3.68 7.40 12.59
N GLY A 128 2.55 6.82 12.98
CA GLY A 128 2.45 5.92 14.13
C GLY A 128 3.03 6.48 15.43
N ARG A 129 4.06 5.82 15.95
CA ARG A 129 4.76 6.22 17.18
C ARG A 129 5.93 7.17 16.92
N SER A 130 6.27 7.43 15.66
CA SER A 130 7.29 8.39 15.22
C SER A 130 6.72 9.82 15.10
N SER A 131 6.15 10.37 16.17
CA SER A 131 5.58 11.74 16.17
C SER A 131 4.50 11.96 15.10
N ARG A 132 3.46 11.09 15.09
CA ARG A 132 2.41 11.09 14.07
C ARG A 132 1.81 12.47 13.79
N LEU A 133 1.78 12.86 12.51
CA LEU A 133 0.98 13.99 12.05
C LEU A 133 -0.48 13.53 11.96
N GLY A 134 -1.40 14.29 12.53
CA GLY A 134 -2.80 13.91 12.59
C GLY A 134 -3.70 15.06 13.01
N CYS A 135 -4.99 14.84 12.88
CA CYS A 135 -6.04 15.79 13.20
C CYS A 135 -7.07 15.09 14.09
N PRO A 136 -6.80 14.96 15.42
CA PRO A 136 -7.59 14.08 16.30
C PRO A 136 -9.09 14.34 16.32
N VAL A 137 -9.53 15.57 16.02
CA VAL A 137 -10.95 15.93 15.95
C VAL A 137 -11.60 15.42 14.66
N GLN A 138 -10.89 15.49 13.54
CA GLN A 138 -11.38 15.05 12.22
C GLN A 138 -11.20 13.54 12.02
N GLU A 139 -10.21 12.94 12.68
CA GLU A 139 -9.94 11.50 12.65
C GLU A 139 -10.70 10.73 13.76
N ASP A 140 -11.58 11.40 14.50
CA ASP A 140 -12.40 10.74 15.52
C ASP A 140 -13.45 9.86 14.83
N PRO A 141 -13.67 8.59 15.25
CA PRO A 141 -14.70 7.73 14.65
C PRO A 141 -16.12 8.30 14.68
N SER A 142 -16.39 9.34 15.48
CA SER A 142 -17.66 10.08 15.53
C SER A 142 -17.71 11.32 14.61
N SER A 143 -16.65 11.59 13.86
CA SER A 143 -16.60 12.66 12.85
C SER A 143 -17.53 12.37 11.66
N GLU A 144 -17.65 13.31 10.72
CA GLU A 144 -18.58 13.17 9.59
C GLU A 144 -18.24 11.98 8.69
N ASP A 145 -16.94 11.78 8.43
CA ASP A 145 -16.42 10.71 7.58
C ASP A 145 -15.76 9.56 8.38
N GLY A 146 -15.87 9.62 9.71
CA GLY A 146 -15.37 8.61 10.63
C GLY A 146 -13.87 8.78 10.90
N ALA A 147 -13.12 7.67 10.97
CA ALA A 147 -11.69 7.77 11.23
C ALA A 147 -10.87 8.30 10.02
N ASP A 148 -11.51 8.46 8.86
CA ASP A 148 -10.93 9.07 7.67
C ASP A 148 -11.29 10.56 7.61
N ILE A 149 -10.39 11.41 7.11
CA ILE A 149 -10.62 12.86 7.00
C ILE A 149 -11.32 13.15 5.67
N GLY A 150 -12.56 13.62 5.74
CA GLY A 150 -13.35 13.97 4.56
C GLY A 150 -12.99 15.33 3.95
N ALA A 151 -13.49 15.56 2.72
CA ALA A 151 -13.34 16.83 1.99
C ALA A 151 -13.82 18.07 2.80
N SER A 152 -14.91 17.93 3.57
CA SER A 152 -15.45 19.00 4.43
C SER A 152 -14.60 19.27 5.67
N GLU A 153 -13.80 18.29 6.10
CA GLU A 153 -13.05 18.29 7.35
C GLU A 153 -11.61 18.79 7.18
N TRP A 154 -11.04 18.60 6.00
CA TRP A 154 -9.68 19.03 5.66
C TRP A 154 -9.38 20.50 5.98
N PRO A 155 -10.24 21.50 5.71
CA PRO A 155 -9.95 22.89 6.06
C PRO A 155 -9.70 23.09 7.56
N ALA A 156 -10.46 22.41 8.43
CA ALA A 156 -10.27 22.49 9.88
C ALA A 156 -8.98 21.75 10.31
N CYS A 157 -8.71 20.59 9.71
CA CYS A 157 -7.48 19.83 9.93
C CYS A 157 -6.23 20.66 9.57
N VAL A 158 -6.22 21.33 8.41
CA VAL A 158 -5.10 22.21 7.98
C VAL A 158 -4.87 23.35 8.98
N GLN A 159 -5.92 23.95 9.52
CA GLN A 159 -5.78 24.99 10.54
C GLN A 159 -5.20 24.44 11.86
N ALA A 160 -5.66 23.26 12.29
CA ALA A 160 -5.13 22.60 13.48
C ALA A 160 -3.63 22.26 13.32
N LEU A 161 -3.23 21.75 12.16
CA LEU A 161 -1.82 21.45 11.87
C LEU A 161 -0.94 22.69 11.89
N LYS A 162 -1.39 23.79 11.27
CA LYS A 162 -0.67 25.08 11.31
C LYS A 162 -0.53 25.61 12.75
N ALA A 163 -1.57 25.44 13.57
CA ALA A 163 -1.53 25.86 14.96
C ALA A 163 -0.61 24.98 15.82
N GLN A 164 -0.54 23.68 15.54
CA GLN A 164 0.26 22.72 16.29
C GLN A 164 1.74 22.78 15.92
N TRP A 165 2.07 22.79 14.63
CA TRP A 165 3.43 22.62 14.13
C TRP A 165 4.05 23.90 13.56
N GLY A 166 3.26 24.90 13.16
CA GLY A 166 3.79 26.12 12.57
C GLY A 166 4.78 25.85 11.44
N ASP A 167 5.96 26.47 11.52
CA ASP A 167 7.05 26.29 10.55
C ASP A 167 7.75 24.93 10.66
N ASP A 168 7.65 24.25 11.81
CA ASP A 168 8.31 22.96 12.05
C ASP A 168 7.71 21.82 11.21
N LEU A 169 6.50 22.03 10.67
CA LEU A 169 5.89 21.09 9.74
C LEU A 169 6.80 20.84 8.53
N ALA A 170 7.60 21.83 8.11
CA ALA A 170 8.55 21.70 7.01
C ALA A 170 9.71 20.72 7.27
N HIS A 171 9.78 20.11 8.46
CA HIS A 171 10.75 19.08 8.81
C HIS A 171 10.21 17.64 8.67
N PHE A 172 8.96 17.46 8.26
CA PHE A 172 8.36 16.15 7.98
C PHE A 172 8.51 15.76 6.49
N THR A 173 9.76 15.70 6.03
CA THR A 173 10.11 15.47 4.62
C THR A 173 10.73 14.10 4.39
N THR A 174 10.76 13.66 3.13
CA THR A 174 11.46 12.43 2.72
C THR A 174 12.96 12.52 3.03
N SER A 175 13.54 13.72 2.88
CA SER A 175 14.95 13.98 3.18
C SER A 175 15.28 13.90 4.66
N ALA A 176 14.38 14.35 5.52
CA ALA A 176 14.60 14.30 6.96
C ALA A 176 14.39 12.88 7.51
N ASP A 177 13.48 12.09 6.93
CA ASP A 177 13.37 10.65 7.17
C ASP A 177 14.66 9.89 6.78
N ALA A 178 15.32 10.27 5.67
CA ALA A 178 16.62 9.71 5.32
C ALA A 178 17.72 10.05 6.35
N ASP A 179 17.67 11.22 6.99
CA ASP A 179 18.59 11.58 8.06
C ASP A 179 18.35 10.75 9.32
N ASP A 180 17.07 10.47 9.65
CA ASP A 180 16.71 9.59 10.76
C ASP A 180 17.23 8.18 10.55
N LEU A 181 17.00 7.63 9.35
CA LEU A 181 17.51 6.31 8.99
C LEU A 181 19.04 6.26 9.10
N ALA A 182 19.77 7.28 8.66
CA ALA A 182 21.22 7.32 8.76
C ALA A 182 21.69 7.26 10.23
N ARG A 183 21.05 8.04 11.11
CA ARG A 183 21.37 8.04 12.55
C ARG A 183 21.03 6.69 13.20
N LEU A 184 19.89 6.11 12.85
CA LEU A 184 19.50 4.80 13.35
C LEU A 184 20.48 3.71 12.90
N LEU A 185 20.93 3.74 11.64
CA LEU A 185 21.97 2.83 11.15
C LEU A 185 23.27 2.99 11.92
N ASP A 186 23.74 4.23 12.17
CA ASP A 186 24.96 4.46 12.96
C ASP A 186 24.84 3.90 14.40
N LEU A 187 23.64 3.96 14.99
CA LEU A 187 23.38 3.49 16.35
C LEU A 187 23.16 1.98 16.48
N THR A 188 22.82 1.30 15.38
CA THR A 188 22.35 -0.11 15.41
C THR A 188 23.14 -1.07 14.54
N ARG A 189 24.00 -0.56 13.66
CA ARG A 189 24.83 -1.38 12.79
C ARG A 189 25.72 -2.33 13.60
N GLU A 190 25.68 -3.60 13.23
CA GLU A 190 26.52 -4.63 13.82
C GLU A 190 27.64 -5.05 12.87
N HIS A 191 28.84 -5.21 13.42
CA HIS A 191 30.01 -5.61 12.62
C HIS A 191 29.81 -6.99 11.98
N GLY A 192 29.99 -7.07 10.67
CA GLY A 192 29.89 -8.32 9.90
C GLY A 192 28.48 -8.67 9.42
N LYS A 193 27.46 -7.85 9.74
CA LYS A 193 26.14 -7.94 9.13
C LYS A 193 26.01 -6.90 8.00
N LYS A 194 25.48 -7.32 6.85
CA LYS A 194 25.14 -6.40 5.75
C LYS A 194 23.96 -5.53 6.16
N VAL A 195 23.97 -4.24 5.84
CA VAL A 195 22.81 -3.35 5.94
C VAL A 195 22.12 -3.29 4.59
N ILE A 196 20.87 -3.74 4.51
CA ILE A 196 20.09 -3.75 3.28
C ILE A 196 18.84 -2.91 3.47
N LEU A 197 18.56 -2.00 2.54
CA LEU A 197 17.29 -1.26 2.55
C LEU A 197 16.28 -1.98 1.66
N PHE A 198 15.06 -2.13 2.14
CA PHE A 198 13.92 -2.58 1.34
C PHE A 198 12.87 -1.48 1.35
N GLY A 199 12.51 -0.97 0.18
CA GLY A 199 11.44 0.00 0.03
C GLY A 199 10.29 -0.59 -0.77
N ALA A 200 9.06 -0.44 -0.27
CA ALA A 200 7.84 -0.78 -1.02
C ALA A 200 7.06 0.50 -1.38
N SER A 201 6.63 0.65 -2.63
CA SER A 201 5.83 1.81 -3.07
C SER A 201 6.57 3.14 -2.81
N TYR A 202 5.98 4.14 -2.14
CA TYR A 202 6.72 5.34 -1.67
C TYR A 202 7.99 5.01 -0.85
N GLY A 203 8.07 3.84 -0.21
CA GLY A 203 9.28 3.32 0.41
C GLY A 203 10.48 3.24 -0.54
N THR A 204 10.23 3.03 -1.84
CA THR A 204 11.27 3.09 -2.88
C THR A 204 11.80 4.52 -3.05
N ALA A 205 10.95 5.54 -3.01
CA ALA A 205 11.37 6.94 -3.04
C ALA A 205 12.19 7.30 -1.78
N ARG A 206 11.81 6.77 -0.60
CA ARG A 206 12.59 6.92 0.64
C ARG A 206 13.98 6.28 0.51
N ALA A 207 14.06 5.05 0.01
CA ALA A 207 15.34 4.35 -0.19
C ALA A 207 16.23 5.06 -1.22
N LEU A 208 15.66 5.53 -2.33
CA LEU A 208 16.36 6.30 -3.34
C LEU A 208 16.85 7.65 -2.78
N ARG A 209 16.01 8.35 -1.99
CA ARG A 209 16.39 9.58 -1.28
C ARG A 209 17.52 9.36 -0.29
N PHE A 210 17.49 8.25 0.43
CA PHE A 210 18.58 7.84 1.31
C PHE A 210 19.89 7.68 0.53
N LEU A 211 19.89 6.96 -0.61
CA LEU A 211 21.08 6.82 -1.44
C LEU A 211 21.56 8.14 -2.07
N GLN A 212 20.68 9.12 -2.30
CA GLN A 212 21.09 10.45 -2.77
C GLN A 212 21.91 11.20 -1.70
N LYS A 213 21.56 11.03 -0.41
CA LYS A 213 22.22 11.70 0.72
C LYS A 213 23.40 10.91 1.29
N TYR A 214 23.28 9.59 1.31
CA TYR A 214 24.18 8.65 1.96
C TYR A 214 24.53 7.49 1.01
N PRO A 215 25.22 7.75 -0.11
CA PRO A 215 25.35 6.83 -1.25
C PRO A 215 26.08 5.50 -0.96
N GLU A 216 26.79 5.43 0.16
CA GLU A 216 27.59 4.27 0.60
C GLU A 216 27.15 3.72 1.97
N ALA A 217 26.06 4.25 2.54
CA ALA A 217 25.62 3.87 3.89
C ALA A 217 24.76 2.61 3.95
N ALA A 218 24.46 1.98 2.82
CA ALA A 218 23.83 0.66 2.74
C ALA A 218 24.67 -0.27 1.84
N ASP A 219 24.70 -1.56 2.17
CA ASP A 219 25.42 -2.58 1.39
C ASP A 219 24.61 -3.06 0.18
N ALA A 220 23.27 -2.96 0.23
CA ALA A 220 22.38 -3.24 -0.90
C ALA A 220 21.02 -2.55 -0.73
N VAL A 221 20.27 -2.39 -1.83
CA VAL A 221 18.90 -1.87 -1.81
C VAL A 221 17.96 -2.75 -2.64
N ILE A 222 16.74 -2.92 -2.14
CA ILE A 222 15.64 -3.60 -2.83
C ILE A 222 14.51 -2.59 -2.99
N LEU A 223 14.06 -2.39 -4.22
CA LEU A 223 12.97 -1.49 -4.58
C LEU A 223 11.82 -2.35 -5.13
N ASP A 224 10.70 -2.39 -4.42
CA ASP A 224 9.51 -3.13 -4.81
C ASP A 224 8.35 -2.18 -5.12
N SER A 225 7.86 -2.22 -6.36
CA SER A 225 6.84 -1.30 -6.89
C SER A 225 7.28 0.16 -6.84
N ILE A 226 7.92 0.60 -7.93
CA ILE A 226 8.85 1.72 -7.92
C ILE A 226 8.14 3.06 -8.10
N ALA A 227 8.25 3.93 -7.11
CA ALA A 227 7.92 5.34 -7.20
C ALA A 227 9.11 6.10 -7.82
N SER A 228 9.19 6.07 -9.15
CA SER A 228 10.29 6.66 -9.93
C SER A 228 10.44 8.16 -9.70
N PRO A 229 11.61 8.65 -9.22
CA PRO A 229 11.87 10.08 -9.07
C PRO A 229 11.66 10.85 -10.39
N GLY A 230 10.91 11.96 -10.30
CA GLY A 230 10.66 12.87 -11.41
C GLY A 230 9.68 12.34 -12.48
N ALA A 231 9.04 11.19 -12.23
CA ALA A 231 8.12 10.58 -13.18
C ALA A 231 6.86 10.03 -12.53
N GLN A 232 6.94 9.55 -11.28
CA GLN A 232 5.76 9.12 -10.54
C GLN A 232 5.22 10.24 -9.65
N TYR A 233 4.01 10.71 -9.97
CA TYR A 233 3.32 11.79 -9.26
C TYR A 233 1.92 11.35 -8.86
N LEU A 234 1.50 11.72 -7.64
CA LEU A 234 0.15 11.45 -7.14
C LEU A 234 -0.93 12.27 -7.89
N SER A 235 -0.57 13.39 -8.51
CA SER A 235 -1.45 14.15 -9.41
C SER A 235 -1.82 13.39 -10.71
N LEU A 236 -1.12 12.29 -11.00
CA LEU A 236 -1.40 11.41 -12.12
C LEU A 236 -2.11 10.11 -11.70
N TYR A 237 -2.27 9.86 -10.40
CA TYR A 237 -2.74 8.59 -9.84
C TYR A 237 -4.07 8.12 -10.46
N ASP A 238 -5.01 9.04 -10.61
CA ASP A 238 -6.35 8.74 -11.12
C ASP A 238 -6.36 8.25 -12.59
N MET A 239 -5.27 8.47 -13.33
CA MET A 239 -5.12 8.05 -14.74
C MET A 239 -4.48 6.67 -14.89
N GLN A 240 -4.03 6.04 -13.81
CA GLN A 240 -3.14 4.87 -13.86
C GLN A 240 -3.90 3.53 -13.96
N PHE A 241 -5.21 3.53 -13.72
CA PHE A 241 -6.04 2.33 -13.63
C PHE A 241 -6.53 1.82 -14.99
N ASP A 242 -6.95 2.72 -15.87
CA ASP A 242 -7.43 2.39 -17.22
C ASP A 242 -6.42 1.59 -18.05
N PRO A 243 -5.12 1.95 -18.10
CA PRO A 243 -4.11 1.15 -18.80
C PRO A 243 -4.03 -0.29 -18.30
N VAL A 244 -4.06 -0.50 -16.98
CA VAL A 244 -4.02 -1.85 -16.39
C VAL A 244 -5.33 -2.61 -16.66
N ALA A 245 -6.47 -1.94 -16.60
CA ALA A 245 -7.77 -2.53 -16.95
C ALA A 245 -7.85 -2.94 -18.43
N LYS A 246 -7.22 -2.19 -19.33
CA LYS A 246 -7.07 -2.55 -20.76
C LYS A 246 -6.19 -3.78 -20.93
N GLU A 247 -5.08 -3.87 -20.19
CA GLU A 247 -4.24 -5.07 -20.20
C GLU A 247 -5.00 -6.30 -19.67
N LEU A 248 -5.73 -6.17 -18.56
CA LEU A 248 -6.62 -7.22 -18.05
C LEU A 248 -7.70 -7.60 -19.08
N SER A 249 -8.21 -6.65 -19.85
CA SER A 249 -9.17 -6.90 -20.93
C SER A 249 -8.54 -7.68 -22.09
N ALA A 250 -7.29 -7.39 -22.43
CA ALA A 250 -6.54 -8.13 -23.45
C ALA A 250 -6.27 -9.58 -23.00
N ILE A 251 -5.94 -9.80 -21.73
CA ILE A 251 -5.79 -11.13 -21.14
C ILE A 251 -7.14 -11.88 -21.18
N CYS A 252 -8.24 -11.23 -20.76
CA CYS A 252 -9.58 -11.79 -20.83
C CYS A 252 -9.97 -12.20 -22.26
N ALA A 253 -9.63 -11.40 -23.27
CA ALA A 253 -10.02 -11.66 -24.66
C ALA A 253 -9.46 -12.99 -25.20
N VAL A 254 -8.29 -13.41 -24.73
CA VAL A 254 -7.63 -14.67 -25.16
C VAL A 254 -7.82 -15.82 -24.16
N ASP A 255 -8.33 -15.54 -22.96
CA ASP A 255 -8.72 -16.57 -21.99
C ASP A 255 -9.95 -17.35 -22.51
N PRO A 256 -9.95 -18.70 -22.43
CA PRO A 256 -11.02 -19.51 -23.01
C PRO A 256 -12.38 -19.34 -22.33
N VAL A 257 -12.43 -18.92 -21.06
CA VAL A 257 -13.68 -18.71 -20.32
C VAL A 257 -14.14 -17.27 -20.51
N CYS A 258 -13.28 -16.29 -20.20
CA CYS A 258 -13.60 -14.88 -20.24
C CYS A 258 -13.88 -14.40 -21.67
N GLY A 259 -13.02 -14.77 -22.63
CA GLY A 259 -13.16 -14.41 -24.04
C GLY A 259 -14.42 -15.03 -24.67
N ALA A 260 -14.82 -16.23 -24.24
CA ALA A 260 -16.08 -16.85 -24.68
C ALA A 260 -17.32 -16.08 -24.20
N LYS A 261 -17.24 -15.36 -23.08
CA LYS A 261 -18.34 -14.56 -22.52
C LYS A 261 -18.39 -13.13 -23.09
N LEU A 262 -17.24 -12.47 -23.18
CA LEU A 262 -17.15 -11.05 -23.54
C LEU A 262 -16.78 -10.79 -25.00
N GLY A 263 -16.30 -11.81 -25.71
CA GLY A 263 -15.84 -11.69 -27.09
C GLY A 263 -14.42 -11.10 -27.19
N PRO A 264 -14.03 -10.63 -28.39
CA PRO A 264 -12.65 -10.23 -28.68
C PRO A 264 -12.24 -8.88 -28.07
N ASP A 265 -13.19 -8.09 -27.57
CA ASP A 265 -12.92 -6.76 -26.99
C ASP A 265 -13.70 -6.55 -25.67
N PRO A 266 -13.23 -7.13 -24.55
CA PRO A 266 -13.81 -6.93 -23.22
C PRO A 266 -13.78 -5.46 -22.76
N TRP A 267 -12.80 -4.67 -23.21
CA TRP A 267 -12.72 -3.25 -22.86
C TRP A 267 -13.90 -2.46 -23.45
N ALA A 268 -14.21 -2.68 -24.73
CA ALA A 268 -15.40 -2.08 -25.35
C ALA A 268 -16.70 -2.50 -24.66
N LYS A 269 -16.76 -3.70 -24.05
CA LYS A 269 -17.92 -4.12 -23.24
C LYS A 269 -18.03 -3.32 -21.94
N LEU A 270 -16.92 -3.08 -21.24
CA LEU A 270 -16.89 -2.23 -20.04
C LEU A 270 -17.25 -0.78 -20.36
N ASP A 271 -16.82 -0.28 -21.51
CA ASP A 271 -17.17 1.05 -22.01
C ASP A 271 -18.66 1.16 -22.37
N ALA A 272 -19.19 0.21 -23.13
CA ALA A 272 -20.62 0.16 -23.46
C ALA A 272 -21.51 0.05 -22.21
N LEU A 273 -21.07 -0.73 -21.21
CA LEU A 273 -21.74 -0.82 -19.92
C LEU A 273 -21.78 0.55 -19.20
N SER A 274 -20.76 1.40 -19.36
CA SER A 274 -20.78 2.77 -18.86
C SER A 274 -21.99 3.53 -19.34
N GLY A 275 -22.13 3.60 -20.67
CA GLY A 275 -23.17 4.40 -21.31
C GLY A 275 -24.54 3.93 -20.88
N LYS A 276 -24.73 2.60 -20.80
CA LYS A 276 -25.96 2.00 -20.29
C LYS A 276 -26.24 2.41 -18.84
N LEU A 277 -25.25 2.38 -17.94
CA LEU A 277 -25.43 2.79 -16.54
C LEU A 277 -25.75 4.29 -16.43
N THR A 278 -25.15 5.14 -17.26
CA THR A 278 -25.51 6.58 -17.37
C THR A 278 -26.98 6.75 -17.78
N GLU A 279 -27.52 5.86 -18.61
CA GLU A 279 -28.92 5.85 -19.04
C GLU A 279 -29.87 5.17 -18.02
N GLY A 280 -29.38 4.70 -16.87
CA GLY A 280 -30.18 4.08 -15.81
C GLY A 280 -30.41 2.57 -15.97
N HIS A 281 -29.60 1.90 -16.80
CA HIS A 281 -29.61 0.44 -16.93
C HIS A 281 -29.35 -0.24 -15.59
N CYS A 282 -30.04 -1.35 -15.34
CA CYS A 282 -29.93 -2.11 -14.10
C CYS A 282 -30.11 -1.31 -12.78
N SER A 283 -30.93 -0.26 -12.82
CA SER A 283 -31.19 0.63 -11.67
C SER A 283 -31.66 -0.07 -10.38
N GLN A 284 -32.16 -1.32 -10.46
CA GLN A 284 -32.52 -2.11 -9.28
C GLN A 284 -31.33 -2.41 -8.35
N LEU A 285 -30.10 -2.39 -8.89
CA LEU A 285 -28.87 -2.52 -8.08
C LEU A 285 -28.52 -1.23 -7.33
N GLY A 286 -29.08 -0.10 -7.72
CA GLY A 286 -28.70 1.21 -7.18
C GLY A 286 -27.29 1.65 -7.55
N ILE A 287 -26.72 1.09 -8.62
CA ILE A 287 -25.44 1.54 -9.20
C ILE A 287 -25.69 2.44 -10.39
N ASP A 288 -24.94 3.53 -10.45
CA ASP A 288 -24.80 4.36 -11.64
C ASP A 288 -23.38 4.26 -12.20
N ALA A 289 -23.13 4.96 -13.31
CA ALA A 289 -21.82 4.95 -13.95
C ALA A 289 -20.71 5.51 -13.05
N ALA A 290 -21.00 6.53 -12.24
CA ALA A 290 -20.02 7.18 -11.37
C ALA A 290 -19.61 6.25 -10.22
N LEU A 291 -20.58 5.62 -9.56
CA LEU A 291 -20.33 4.65 -8.52
C LEU A 291 -19.56 3.44 -9.05
N PHE A 292 -19.94 2.91 -10.21
CA PHE A 292 -19.18 1.82 -10.85
C PHE A 292 -17.73 2.24 -11.15
N ALA A 293 -17.52 3.44 -11.70
CA ALA A 293 -16.20 3.98 -11.99
C ALA A 293 -15.34 4.17 -10.72
N SER A 294 -15.96 4.42 -9.57
CA SER A 294 -15.28 4.56 -8.28
C SER A 294 -14.90 3.23 -7.61
N ILE A 295 -15.63 2.15 -7.89
CA ILE A 295 -15.42 0.83 -7.26
C ILE A 295 -14.54 -0.07 -8.14
N ALA A 296 -14.66 0.04 -9.47
CA ALA A 296 -13.88 -0.75 -10.43
C ALA A 296 -12.35 -0.72 -10.19
N PRO A 297 -11.71 0.41 -9.81
CA PRO A 297 -10.29 0.47 -9.45
C PRO A 297 -9.85 -0.58 -8.41
N ALA A 298 -10.70 -0.92 -7.43
CA ALA A 298 -10.38 -1.92 -6.42
C ALA A 298 -10.16 -3.31 -7.04
N PHE A 299 -10.94 -3.66 -8.06
CA PHE A 299 -10.74 -4.90 -8.79
C PHE A 299 -9.47 -4.85 -9.65
N VAL A 300 -9.13 -3.70 -10.23
CA VAL A 300 -7.91 -3.58 -11.03
C VAL A 300 -6.66 -3.80 -10.17
N GLN A 301 -6.60 -3.19 -8.99
CA GLN A 301 -5.42 -3.24 -8.13
C GLN A 301 -5.30 -4.54 -7.31
N LEU A 302 -6.39 -5.08 -6.76
CA LEU A 302 -6.34 -6.19 -5.80
C LEU A 302 -6.30 -7.55 -6.52
N ARG A 303 -5.25 -8.34 -6.29
CA ARG A 303 -5.09 -9.66 -6.95
C ARG A 303 -6.21 -10.63 -6.59
N SER A 304 -6.67 -10.58 -5.34
CA SER A 304 -7.67 -11.47 -4.78
C SER A 304 -9.07 -11.33 -5.39
N VAL A 305 -9.35 -10.22 -6.09
CA VAL A 305 -10.68 -9.97 -6.66
C VAL A 305 -10.66 -9.51 -8.12
N ARG A 306 -9.49 -9.29 -8.76
CA ARG A 306 -9.43 -8.76 -10.13
C ARG A 306 -10.15 -9.57 -11.19
N THR A 307 -10.16 -10.88 -11.02
CA THR A 307 -10.86 -11.83 -11.87
C THR A 307 -12.38 -11.67 -11.77
N HIS A 308 -12.91 -10.95 -10.76
CA HIS A 308 -14.33 -10.72 -10.58
C HIS A 308 -14.87 -9.52 -11.36
N LEU A 309 -14.03 -8.60 -11.85
CA LEU A 309 -14.46 -7.40 -12.58
C LEU A 309 -15.34 -7.76 -13.79
N PHE A 310 -14.85 -8.67 -14.64
CA PHE A 310 -15.54 -9.04 -15.88
C PHE A 310 -16.80 -9.88 -15.68
N PRO A 311 -16.82 -10.91 -14.80
CA PRO A 311 -18.07 -11.60 -14.44
C PRO A 311 -19.14 -10.66 -13.89
N LEU A 312 -18.76 -9.73 -13.00
CA LEU A 312 -19.70 -8.74 -12.46
C LEU A 312 -20.21 -7.81 -13.56
N ALA A 313 -19.32 -7.26 -14.39
CA ALA A 313 -19.72 -6.41 -15.51
C ALA A 313 -20.63 -7.14 -16.50
N TYR A 314 -20.34 -8.41 -16.82
CA TYR A 314 -21.18 -9.25 -17.68
C TYR A 314 -22.60 -9.41 -17.12
N ARG A 315 -22.71 -9.68 -15.82
CA ARG A 315 -24.00 -9.80 -15.13
C ARG A 315 -24.76 -8.49 -15.06
N ILE A 316 -24.08 -7.38 -14.77
CA ILE A 316 -24.71 -6.05 -14.77
C ILE A 316 -25.20 -5.68 -16.18
N ASP A 317 -24.43 -5.99 -17.23
CA ASP A 317 -24.83 -5.74 -18.60
C ASP A 317 -26.09 -6.55 -19.01
N ARG A 318 -26.15 -7.82 -18.59
CA ARG A 318 -27.30 -8.70 -18.84
C ARG A 318 -28.54 -8.32 -18.01
N CYS A 319 -28.34 -7.95 -16.74
CA CYS A 319 -29.34 -7.50 -15.78
C CYS A 319 -30.62 -8.37 -15.68
N GLU A 320 -30.47 -9.69 -15.68
CA GLU A 320 -31.60 -10.57 -15.34
C GLU A 320 -31.87 -10.55 -13.82
N ALA A 321 -33.04 -11.04 -13.40
CA ALA A 321 -33.40 -11.10 -11.97
C ALA A 321 -32.37 -11.89 -11.13
N GLY A 322 -31.76 -12.94 -11.71
CA GLY A 322 -30.67 -13.69 -11.05
C GLY A 322 -29.37 -12.90 -10.97
N ASP A 323 -29.07 -12.06 -11.96
CA ASP A 323 -27.87 -11.21 -11.94
C ASP A 323 -27.95 -10.15 -10.85
N VAL A 324 -29.10 -9.50 -10.73
CA VAL A 324 -29.36 -8.50 -9.68
C VAL A 324 -29.15 -9.11 -8.29
N GLN A 325 -29.58 -10.37 -8.09
CA GLN A 325 -29.39 -11.08 -6.82
C GLN A 325 -27.92 -11.39 -6.55
N VAL A 326 -27.20 -11.96 -7.53
CA VAL A 326 -25.79 -12.33 -7.39
C VAL A 326 -24.91 -11.11 -7.16
N VAL A 327 -25.10 -10.04 -7.95
CA VAL A 327 -24.33 -8.80 -7.79
C VAL A 327 -24.67 -8.12 -6.46
N GLY A 328 -25.94 -8.10 -6.06
CA GLY A 328 -26.35 -7.59 -4.75
C GLY A 328 -25.71 -8.34 -3.58
N HIS A 329 -25.70 -9.68 -3.63
CA HIS A 329 -25.02 -10.52 -2.64
C HIS A 329 -23.51 -10.24 -2.59
N TYR A 330 -22.87 -10.14 -3.75
CA TYR A 330 -21.43 -9.85 -3.85
C TYR A 330 -21.07 -8.53 -3.16
N MET A 331 -21.85 -7.49 -3.40
CA MET A 331 -21.59 -6.17 -2.83
C MET A 331 -21.85 -6.13 -1.33
N GLN A 332 -22.83 -6.91 -0.84
CA GLN A 332 -23.02 -7.12 0.59
C GLN A 332 -21.87 -7.90 1.23
N ALA A 333 -21.33 -8.90 0.55
CA ALA A 333 -20.17 -9.65 1.03
C ALA A 333 -18.93 -8.75 1.12
N LEU A 334 -18.74 -7.85 0.14
CA LEU A 334 -17.71 -6.83 0.19
C LEU A 334 -17.92 -5.85 1.36
N SER A 335 -19.13 -5.31 1.54
CA SER A 335 -19.42 -4.35 2.63
C SER A 335 -19.42 -5.00 4.02
N GLY A 336 -19.80 -6.27 4.15
CA GLY A 336 -19.80 -7.00 5.41
C GLY A 336 -18.39 -7.33 5.92
N SER A 337 -17.38 -7.17 5.06
CA SER A 337 -15.97 -7.37 5.39
C SER A 337 -15.32 -6.13 6.03
N SER A 338 -16.05 -5.01 6.16
CA SER A 338 -15.50 -3.72 6.62
C SER A 338 -15.78 -3.34 8.07
N SER A 339 -16.26 -4.27 8.88
CA SER A 339 -16.65 -3.99 10.26
C SER A 339 -15.71 -4.65 11.27
N GLN A 340 -14.45 -4.21 11.23
CA GLN A 340 -13.65 -4.10 12.45
C GLN A 340 -12.66 -2.97 12.24
N ALA A 341 -13.05 -1.77 12.67
CA ALA A 341 -12.07 -0.82 13.13
C ALA A 341 -11.43 -1.49 14.35
N ASP A 342 -10.22 -2.02 14.17
CA ASP A 342 -9.41 -2.46 15.29
C ASP A 342 -9.36 -1.25 16.24
N GLY A 343 -9.93 -1.35 17.44
CA GLY A 343 -10.05 -0.24 18.39
C GLY A 343 -8.71 0.27 18.95
N GLY A 344 -7.61 0.05 18.22
CA GLY A 344 -6.29 0.57 18.47
C GLY A 344 -6.10 1.97 17.91
N GLU A 345 -5.02 2.62 18.34
CA GLU A 345 -4.64 3.95 17.86
C GLU A 345 -4.37 3.94 16.34
N PRO A 346 -4.82 4.98 15.60
CA PRO A 346 -4.54 5.08 14.18
C PRO A 346 -3.02 5.17 13.94
N ARG A 347 -2.47 4.16 13.24
CA ARG A 347 -1.03 4.08 12.97
C ARG A 347 -0.63 4.82 11.70
N GLY A 348 -1.42 4.71 10.62
CA GLY A 348 -1.19 5.48 9.39
C GLY A 348 -1.52 6.97 9.58
N SER A 349 -1.00 7.82 8.70
CA SER A 349 -1.19 9.27 8.71
C SER A 349 -1.55 9.77 7.30
N ALA A 350 -2.85 9.96 7.05
CA ALA A 350 -3.32 10.63 5.83
C ALA A 350 -2.78 12.07 5.73
N VAL A 351 -2.56 12.71 6.89
CA VAL A 351 -1.95 14.04 6.98
C VAL A 351 -0.51 14.05 6.47
N LEU A 352 0.34 13.12 6.91
CA LEU A 352 1.69 13.00 6.36
C LEU A 352 1.64 12.63 4.87
N GLY A 353 0.70 11.75 4.50
CA GLY A 353 0.39 11.42 3.11
C GLY A 353 0.19 12.67 2.26
N ALA A 354 -0.77 13.51 2.62
CA ALA A 354 -1.03 14.79 1.95
C ALA A 354 0.19 15.73 2.00
N HIS A 355 0.90 15.77 3.14
CA HIS A 355 2.05 16.64 3.32
C HIS A 355 3.22 16.32 2.38
N VAL A 356 3.59 15.05 2.26
CA VAL A 356 4.61 14.60 1.31
C VAL A 356 4.09 14.65 -0.12
N ALA A 357 2.85 14.22 -0.36
CA ALA A 357 2.24 14.20 -1.68
C ALA A 357 2.28 15.56 -2.36
N LEU A 358 1.75 16.59 -1.68
CA LEU A 358 1.62 17.94 -2.20
C LEU A 358 2.96 18.69 -2.28
N SER A 359 3.98 18.25 -1.52
CA SER A 359 5.27 18.94 -1.43
C SER A 359 6.37 18.31 -2.26
N GLU A 360 6.34 16.99 -2.52
CA GLU A 360 7.40 16.29 -3.28
C GLU A 360 6.88 15.35 -4.37
N MET A 361 5.65 14.85 -4.26
CA MET A 361 5.09 13.88 -5.24
C MET A 361 3.95 14.47 -6.08
N TRP A 362 3.99 15.79 -6.31
CA TRP A 362 3.08 16.52 -7.18
C TRP A 362 3.83 17.09 -8.37
N GLU A 363 3.18 17.18 -9.52
CA GLU A 363 3.75 17.86 -10.70
C GLU A 363 4.09 19.32 -10.37
N ASP A 364 5.20 19.84 -10.94
CA ASP A 364 5.57 21.26 -10.92
C ASP A 364 5.83 21.74 -12.36
N PRO A 365 5.03 22.68 -12.91
CA PRO A 365 3.91 23.38 -12.27
C PRO A 365 2.74 22.44 -11.96
N ALA A 366 2.08 22.69 -10.83
CA ALA A 366 0.95 21.87 -10.40
C ALA A 366 -0.28 22.03 -11.29
N PRO A 367 -1.00 20.94 -11.59
CA PRO A 367 -2.28 21.01 -12.27
C PRO A 367 -3.32 21.69 -11.39
N THR A 368 -4.19 22.46 -12.02
CA THR A 368 -5.37 23.04 -11.40
C THR A 368 -6.41 21.96 -11.09
N SER A 369 -7.34 22.23 -10.16
CA SER A 369 -8.46 21.32 -9.88
C SER A 369 -9.31 21.01 -11.12
N ALA A 370 -9.45 21.97 -12.04
CA ALA A 370 -10.16 21.78 -13.30
C ALA A 370 -9.41 20.81 -14.26
N GLU A 371 -8.07 20.87 -14.30
CA GLU A 371 -7.27 19.94 -15.07
C GLU A 371 -7.30 18.52 -14.48
N LEU A 372 -7.23 18.41 -13.14
CA LEU A 372 -7.40 17.11 -12.46
C LEU A 372 -8.79 16.52 -12.75
N GLN A 373 -9.85 17.34 -12.67
CA GLN A 373 -11.20 16.90 -13.01
C GLN A 373 -11.30 16.44 -14.47
N ALA A 374 -10.75 17.21 -15.41
CA ALA A 374 -10.75 16.83 -16.82
C ALA A 374 -9.97 15.53 -17.09
N ARG A 375 -8.86 15.28 -16.37
CA ARG A 375 -8.11 14.03 -16.44
C ARG A 375 -8.95 12.85 -15.97
N CYS A 376 -9.62 13.00 -14.82
CA CYS A 376 -10.51 12.00 -14.25
C CYS A 376 -11.74 11.73 -15.14
N ASP A 377 -12.39 12.78 -15.66
CA ASP A 377 -13.54 12.67 -16.58
C ASP A 377 -13.19 11.96 -17.89
N ALA A 378 -11.91 12.02 -18.29
CA ALA A 378 -11.40 11.30 -19.45
C ALA A 378 -11.08 9.82 -19.19
N GLN A 379 -11.11 9.36 -17.93
CA GLN A 379 -10.91 7.95 -17.58
C GLN A 379 -12.24 7.22 -17.46
N ARG A 380 -12.20 5.92 -17.76
CA ARG A 380 -13.31 5.02 -17.49
C ARG A 380 -13.39 4.69 -15.99
N PHE A 381 -12.23 4.48 -15.37
CA PHE A 381 -12.05 4.22 -13.95
C PHE A 381 -11.19 5.33 -13.33
N CYS A 382 -11.78 6.06 -12.39
CA CYS A 382 -11.12 7.14 -11.68
C CYS A 382 -11.37 6.95 -10.17
N PRO A 383 -10.34 6.57 -9.38
CA PRO A 383 -10.50 6.39 -7.94
C PRO A 383 -10.72 7.72 -7.20
N GLY A 384 -10.26 8.85 -7.76
CA GLY A 384 -10.50 10.20 -7.25
C GLY A 384 -9.52 10.67 -6.17
N ALA A 385 -8.42 9.93 -5.94
CA ALA A 385 -7.46 10.26 -4.91
C ALA A 385 -6.68 11.54 -5.25
N ALA A 386 -6.34 11.76 -6.53
CA ALA A 386 -5.69 12.99 -6.97
C ALA A 386 -6.65 14.19 -6.88
N LEU A 387 -7.94 13.99 -7.19
CA LEU A 387 -8.96 15.03 -7.02
C LEU A 387 -9.13 15.47 -5.58
N GLU A 388 -9.16 14.52 -4.64
CA GLU A 388 -9.36 14.80 -3.23
C GLU A 388 -8.15 15.56 -2.65
N ILE A 389 -6.95 15.02 -2.80
CA ILE A 389 -5.72 15.64 -2.29
C ILE A 389 -5.44 16.97 -2.99
N GLY A 390 -5.70 17.06 -4.29
CA GLY A 390 -5.45 18.26 -5.09
C GLY A 390 -6.25 19.49 -4.66
N GLN A 391 -7.40 19.32 -3.99
CA GLN A 391 -8.17 20.44 -3.42
C GLN A 391 -7.41 21.17 -2.32
N LEU A 392 -6.44 20.52 -1.70
CA LEU A 392 -5.67 21.05 -0.59
C LEU A 392 -4.48 21.90 -1.05
N TYR A 393 -4.07 21.79 -2.33
CA TYR A 393 -2.76 22.24 -2.83
C TYR A 393 -2.43 23.71 -2.49
N ASP A 394 -3.40 24.62 -2.68
CA ASP A 394 -3.21 26.06 -2.43
C ASP A 394 -3.27 26.43 -0.93
N ALA A 395 -4.00 25.66 -0.13
CA ALA A 395 -4.17 25.91 1.30
C ALA A 395 -3.09 25.23 2.15
N TRP A 396 -2.45 24.19 1.61
CA TRP A 396 -1.52 23.35 2.34
C TRP A 396 -0.18 24.05 2.59
N PRO A 397 0.36 24.00 3.82
CA PRO A 397 1.69 24.51 4.14
C PRO A 397 2.79 23.59 3.61
N ARG A 398 3.02 23.63 2.29
CA ARG A 398 4.03 22.83 1.59
C ARG A 398 5.45 23.31 1.93
N TYR A 399 6.40 22.37 1.95
CA TYR A 399 7.83 22.70 2.07
C TYR A 399 8.49 22.81 0.69
N PRO A 400 9.59 23.58 0.56
CA PRO A 400 10.27 23.74 -0.72
C PRO A 400 10.98 22.45 -1.15
N HIS A 401 11.05 22.23 -2.47
CA HIS A 401 11.91 21.19 -3.04
C HIS A 401 13.37 21.43 -2.65
N ASP A 402 14.04 20.36 -2.23
CA ASP A 402 15.48 20.38 -2.05
C ASP A 402 16.21 19.91 -3.33
N GLN A 403 17.54 19.86 -3.27
CA GLN A 403 18.38 19.46 -4.41
C GLN A 403 18.20 18.01 -4.88
N PHE A 404 17.47 17.18 -4.14
CA PHE A 404 17.27 15.76 -4.42
C PHE A 404 15.91 15.47 -5.05
N TRP A 405 15.00 16.45 -5.02
CA TRP A 405 13.68 16.34 -5.63
C TRP A 405 13.79 16.03 -7.13
N SER A 406 13.02 15.04 -7.59
CA SER A 406 12.99 14.53 -8.97
C SER A 406 14.30 13.94 -9.53
N GLU A 407 15.34 13.81 -8.71
CA GLU A 407 16.63 13.27 -9.14
C GLU A 407 16.78 11.78 -8.78
N TRP A 408 17.58 11.04 -9.56
CA TRP A 408 17.96 9.66 -9.24
C TRP A 408 19.29 9.64 -8.47
N PRO A 409 19.51 8.69 -7.54
CA PRO A 409 20.78 8.58 -6.84
C PRO A 409 21.91 8.21 -7.80
N ARG A 410 23.11 8.74 -7.53
CA ARG A 410 24.36 8.26 -8.12
C ARG A 410 25.03 7.36 -7.10
N SER A 411 24.75 6.07 -7.18
CA SER A 411 25.31 5.05 -6.27
C SER A 411 25.74 3.82 -7.05
N SER A 412 26.81 3.17 -6.58
CA SER A 412 27.27 1.86 -7.05
C SER A 412 26.83 0.71 -6.16
N VAL A 413 25.98 0.98 -5.16
CA VAL A 413 25.40 -0.04 -4.29
C VAL A 413 24.60 -1.02 -5.17
N PRO A 414 24.70 -2.35 -4.94
CA PRO A 414 23.84 -3.33 -5.59
C PRO A 414 22.36 -3.02 -5.38
N ILE A 415 21.55 -3.11 -6.44
CA ILE A 415 20.11 -2.84 -6.37
C ILE A 415 19.32 -3.93 -7.07
N LEU A 416 18.35 -4.51 -6.36
CA LEU A 416 17.27 -5.28 -6.96
C LEU A 416 16.02 -4.38 -7.06
N ALA A 417 15.66 -3.99 -8.26
CA ALA A 417 14.44 -3.23 -8.54
C ALA A 417 13.40 -4.16 -9.19
N MET A 418 12.18 -4.18 -8.68
CA MET A 418 11.10 -5.05 -9.15
C MET A 418 9.82 -4.24 -9.33
N ASN A 419 9.07 -4.50 -10.42
CA ASN A 419 7.75 -3.90 -10.61
C ASN A 419 6.79 -4.88 -11.28
N GLY A 420 5.54 -4.88 -10.84
CA GLY A 420 4.48 -5.66 -11.46
C GLY A 420 4.07 -5.08 -12.82
N LEU A 421 3.77 -5.93 -13.80
CA LEU A 421 3.21 -5.50 -15.09
C LEU A 421 1.74 -5.06 -14.98
N LEU A 422 1.03 -5.49 -13.94
CA LEU A 422 -0.38 -5.17 -13.68
C LEU A 422 -0.53 -4.29 -12.43
N ASP A 423 0.46 -3.43 -12.17
CA ASP A 423 0.47 -2.51 -11.04
C ASP A 423 -0.12 -1.16 -11.45
N PRO A 424 -1.33 -0.77 -10.95
CA PRO A 424 -1.90 0.53 -11.26
C PRO A 424 -1.41 1.64 -10.32
N GLN A 425 -0.73 1.32 -9.21
CA GLN A 425 -0.31 2.33 -8.23
C GLN A 425 1.10 2.85 -8.52
N THR A 426 1.96 2.00 -9.08
CA THR A 426 3.26 2.35 -9.65
C THR A 426 3.37 1.72 -11.04
N PRO A 427 2.76 2.36 -12.06
CA PRO A 427 2.58 1.75 -13.37
C PRO A 427 3.91 1.48 -14.05
N ILE A 428 3.97 0.33 -14.74
CA ILE A 428 5.20 -0.18 -15.36
C ILE A 428 5.88 0.87 -16.26
N GLY A 429 5.12 1.68 -17.00
CA GLY A 429 5.66 2.67 -17.91
C GLY A 429 6.54 3.75 -17.26
N VAL A 430 6.31 4.10 -15.98
CA VAL A 430 7.21 5.00 -15.24
C VAL A 430 8.25 4.23 -14.41
N ALA A 431 7.92 3.01 -13.97
CA ALA A 431 8.82 2.16 -13.20
C ALA A 431 10.02 1.66 -14.04
N GLU A 432 9.84 1.43 -15.35
CA GLU A 432 10.89 1.00 -16.28
C GLU A 432 12.04 2.00 -16.39
N LEU A 433 11.84 3.26 -16.00
CA LEU A 433 12.95 4.24 -15.88
C LEU A 433 14.05 3.74 -14.93
N ALA A 434 13.73 2.89 -13.95
CA ALA A 434 14.74 2.26 -13.11
C ALA A 434 15.75 1.44 -13.91
N ALA A 435 15.34 0.78 -15.00
CA ALA A 435 16.24 0.02 -15.87
C ALA A 435 17.25 0.93 -16.59
N ASP A 436 16.84 2.15 -16.94
CA ASP A 436 17.71 3.13 -17.62
C ASP A 436 18.60 3.91 -16.64
N ARG A 437 18.13 4.10 -15.41
CA ARG A 437 18.77 4.98 -14.42
C ARG A 437 19.66 4.23 -13.44
N LEU A 438 19.33 2.98 -13.09
CA LEU A 438 20.08 2.14 -12.17
C LEU A 438 20.93 1.13 -12.96
N THR A 439 22.04 1.61 -13.51
CA THR A 439 22.87 0.86 -14.47
C THR A 439 24.28 0.55 -13.97
N ALA A 440 24.59 0.84 -12.70
CA ALA A 440 25.87 0.44 -12.12
C ALA A 440 25.97 -1.09 -12.01
N PRO A 441 27.17 -1.67 -11.82
CA PRO A 441 27.31 -3.10 -11.59
C PRO A 441 26.38 -3.60 -10.47
N HIS A 442 25.76 -4.76 -10.68
CA HIS A 442 24.84 -5.40 -9.72
C HIS A 442 23.54 -4.62 -9.45
N GLN A 443 23.18 -3.68 -10.33
CA GLN A 443 21.85 -3.07 -10.36
C GLN A 443 21.01 -3.74 -11.45
N THR A 444 19.86 -4.29 -11.06
CA THR A 444 18.99 -5.06 -11.96
C THR A 444 17.54 -4.61 -11.76
N PHE A 445 16.87 -4.30 -12.87
CA PHE A 445 15.42 -4.13 -12.91
C PHE A 445 14.75 -5.41 -13.43
N VAL A 446 13.70 -5.86 -12.74
CA VAL A 446 12.90 -7.03 -13.09
C VAL A 446 11.43 -6.64 -13.21
N ALA A 447 10.90 -6.69 -14.42
CA ALA A 447 9.46 -6.61 -14.65
C ALA A 447 8.82 -7.97 -14.38
N VAL A 448 7.79 -8.03 -13.54
CA VAL A 448 7.16 -9.28 -13.10
C VAL A 448 5.76 -9.43 -13.72
N PRO A 449 5.57 -10.39 -14.65
CA PRO A 449 4.27 -10.65 -15.26
C PRO A 449 3.19 -10.98 -14.24
N TRP A 450 1.94 -10.61 -14.55
CA TRP A 450 0.73 -10.91 -13.77
C TRP A 450 0.66 -10.29 -12.36
N SER A 451 1.81 -9.86 -11.83
CA SER A 451 1.93 -9.24 -10.53
C SER A 451 1.36 -7.81 -10.58
N PRO A 452 0.55 -7.43 -9.59
CA PRO A 452 0.23 -6.04 -9.29
C PRO A 452 1.26 -5.41 -8.35
N HIS A 453 0.81 -4.36 -7.67
CA HIS A 453 1.55 -3.63 -6.64
C HIS A 453 2.09 -4.54 -5.54
N VAL A 454 3.35 -4.32 -5.18
CA VAL A 454 4.15 -5.07 -4.20
C VAL A 454 4.41 -6.53 -4.62
N VAL A 455 5.37 -6.65 -5.54
CA VAL A 455 5.79 -7.91 -6.17
C VAL A 455 6.22 -8.95 -5.15
N THR A 456 6.87 -8.56 -4.05
CA THR A 456 7.35 -9.51 -3.04
C THR A 456 6.25 -10.42 -2.49
N PHE A 457 5.00 -9.97 -2.47
CA PHE A 457 3.85 -10.74 -2.00
C PHE A 457 2.91 -11.13 -3.13
N GLU A 458 2.71 -10.26 -4.11
CA GLU A 458 1.65 -10.40 -5.10
C GLU A 458 2.09 -11.12 -6.40
N SER A 459 3.15 -11.94 -6.31
CA SER A 459 3.69 -12.75 -7.41
C SER A 459 3.63 -14.26 -7.11
N PRO A 460 2.43 -14.85 -6.92
CA PRO A 460 2.29 -16.26 -6.57
C PRO A 460 2.86 -17.17 -7.68
N VAL A 461 3.38 -18.32 -7.25
CA VAL A 461 3.93 -19.35 -8.13
C VAL A 461 3.11 -20.64 -8.08
N LYS A 462 3.15 -21.45 -9.13
CA LYS A 462 2.37 -22.69 -9.24
C LYS A 462 2.91 -23.78 -8.31
N THR A 463 4.20 -23.74 -7.97
CA THR A 463 4.82 -24.69 -7.04
C THR A 463 4.20 -24.57 -5.65
N ALA A 464 3.45 -25.59 -5.24
CA ALA A 464 2.76 -25.62 -3.95
C ALA A 464 3.74 -25.46 -2.77
N GLY A 465 3.46 -24.50 -1.89
CA GLY A 465 4.24 -24.21 -0.69
C GLY A 465 5.53 -23.40 -0.92
N ALA A 466 5.88 -23.09 -2.18
CA ALA A 466 6.94 -22.15 -2.48
C ALA A 466 6.51 -20.72 -2.14
N ALA A 467 7.47 -19.87 -1.79
CA ALA A 467 7.23 -18.44 -1.59
C ALA A 467 6.88 -17.74 -2.92
N PRO A 468 6.20 -16.59 -2.89
CA PRO A 468 6.02 -15.76 -4.09
C PRO A 468 7.35 -15.44 -4.78
N CYS A 469 7.34 -15.26 -6.09
CA CYS A 469 8.55 -15.09 -6.89
C CYS A 469 9.39 -13.87 -6.44
N GLY A 470 8.76 -12.75 -6.12
CA GLY A 470 9.43 -11.57 -5.56
C GLY A 470 10.14 -11.86 -4.24
N THR A 471 9.51 -12.63 -3.33
CA THR A 471 10.17 -13.09 -2.09
C THR A 471 11.35 -14.03 -2.40
N GLN A 472 11.24 -14.91 -3.41
CA GLN A 472 12.36 -15.77 -3.81
C GLN A 472 13.55 -14.96 -4.36
N MET A 473 13.30 -13.96 -5.21
CA MET A 473 14.33 -13.06 -5.74
C MET A 473 14.98 -12.26 -4.61
N MET A 474 14.17 -11.68 -3.72
CA MET A 474 14.64 -10.95 -2.54
C MET A 474 15.53 -11.82 -1.65
N ALA A 475 15.12 -13.06 -1.33
CA ALA A 475 15.89 -13.95 -0.47
C ALA A 475 17.28 -14.28 -1.05
N LYS A 476 17.34 -14.56 -2.36
CA LYS A 476 18.61 -14.83 -3.04
C LYS A 476 19.51 -13.60 -3.12
N PHE A 477 18.91 -12.43 -3.38
CA PHE A 477 19.64 -11.16 -3.40
C PHE A 477 20.20 -10.77 -2.03
N ILE A 478 19.43 -10.95 -0.94
CA ILE A 478 19.91 -10.68 0.42
C ILE A 478 21.12 -11.56 0.77
N ALA A 479 21.10 -12.83 0.36
CA ALA A 479 22.21 -13.74 0.59
C ALA A 479 23.50 -13.26 -0.11
N ASP A 480 23.39 -12.87 -1.39
CA ASP A 480 24.51 -12.39 -2.19
C ASP A 480 24.10 -11.27 -3.18
N PRO A 481 24.18 -9.99 -2.76
CA PRO A 481 23.77 -8.85 -3.59
C PRO A 481 24.62 -8.65 -4.86
N GLU A 482 25.84 -9.21 -4.90
CA GLU A 482 26.73 -9.11 -6.06
C GLU A 482 26.48 -10.24 -7.07
N ALA A 483 25.74 -11.29 -6.69
CA ALA A 483 25.35 -12.33 -7.63
C ALA A 483 24.34 -11.80 -8.67
N PRO A 484 24.32 -12.36 -9.90
CA PRO A 484 23.22 -12.12 -10.82
C PRO A 484 21.88 -12.46 -10.17
N VAL A 485 20.89 -11.58 -10.33
CA VAL A 485 19.53 -11.81 -9.80
C VAL A 485 18.95 -13.08 -10.44
N ASP A 486 18.51 -14.01 -9.59
CA ASP A 486 17.91 -15.26 -10.03
C ASP A 486 16.42 -15.06 -10.31
N THR A 487 16.09 -14.96 -11.60
CA THR A 487 14.72 -14.74 -12.10
C THR A 487 14.00 -16.03 -12.51
N THR A 488 14.52 -17.20 -12.14
CA THR A 488 13.96 -18.50 -12.57
C THR A 488 12.53 -18.74 -12.09
N CYS A 489 12.11 -18.09 -11.00
CA CYS A 489 10.74 -18.18 -10.52
C CYS A 489 9.70 -17.53 -11.45
N LEU A 490 10.13 -16.67 -12.40
CA LEU A 490 9.22 -16.03 -13.36
C LEU A 490 8.53 -17.06 -14.27
N ASP A 491 9.21 -18.16 -14.59
CA ASP A 491 8.64 -19.25 -15.39
C ASP A 491 7.52 -20.02 -14.66
N ASP A 492 7.49 -19.92 -13.32
CA ASP A 492 6.53 -20.61 -12.46
C ASP A 492 5.39 -19.72 -11.96
N LEU A 493 5.31 -18.46 -12.40
CA LEU A 493 4.23 -17.55 -12.01
C LEU A 493 2.84 -18.11 -12.35
N VAL A 494 1.88 -17.87 -11.46
CA VAL A 494 0.46 -18.13 -11.72
C VAL A 494 -0.08 -17.05 -12.66
N PRO A 495 -0.54 -17.40 -13.87
CA PRO A 495 -1.13 -16.43 -14.79
C PRO A 495 -2.48 -15.92 -14.27
N VAL A 496 -2.95 -14.78 -14.81
CA VAL A 496 -4.33 -14.35 -14.60
C VAL A 496 -5.25 -15.22 -15.45
N THR A 497 -6.16 -15.93 -14.78
CA THR A 497 -7.13 -16.85 -15.38
C THR A 497 -8.49 -16.70 -14.71
N TRP A 498 -9.56 -17.01 -15.43
CA TRP A 498 -10.95 -16.95 -14.91
C TRP A 498 -11.43 -18.32 -14.40
N ASP A 499 -10.57 -19.05 -13.68
CA ASP A 499 -10.81 -20.36 -13.08
C ASP A 499 -10.75 -20.30 -11.54
N GLU A 500 -11.58 -19.43 -10.97
CA GLU A 500 -11.63 -19.14 -9.53
C GLU A 500 -12.03 -20.37 -8.69
N ASP A 501 -11.51 -20.45 -7.45
CA ASP A 501 -11.87 -21.51 -6.52
C ASP A 501 -13.40 -21.51 -6.28
N PRO A 502 -14.12 -22.62 -6.53
CA PRO A 502 -15.55 -22.71 -6.30
C PRO A 502 -15.99 -22.28 -4.89
N ALA A 503 -15.15 -22.47 -3.87
CA ALA A 503 -15.44 -22.00 -2.51
C ALA A 503 -15.40 -20.47 -2.40
N VAL A 504 -14.49 -19.81 -3.12
CA VAL A 504 -14.44 -18.34 -3.22
C VAL A 504 -15.67 -17.83 -3.98
N VAL A 505 -16.02 -18.48 -5.09
CA VAL A 505 -17.22 -18.13 -5.88
C VAL A 505 -18.49 -18.28 -5.04
N GLU A 506 -18.66 -19.40 -4.33
CA GLU A 506 -19.83 -19.63 -3.47
C GLU A 506 -19.91 -18.60 -2.34
N LYS A 507 -18.78 -18.26 -1.71
CA LYS A 507 -18.73 -17.27 -0.64
C LYS A 507 -19.08 -15.87 -1.14
N LEU A 508 -18.42 -15.41 -2.21
CA LEU A 508 -18.52 -14.02 -2.68
C LEU A 508 -19.69 -13.79 -3.61
N PHE A 509 -20.01 -14.69 -4.54
CA PHE A 509 -21.12 -14.52 -5.49
C PHE A 509 -22.43 -15.16 -4.98
N GLY A 510 -22.39 -16.01 -3.96
CA GLY A 510 -23.58 -16.70 -3.46
C GLY A 510 -24.12 -17.75 -4.44
N THR A 511 -23.31 -18.15 -5.43
CA THR A 511 -23.62 -19.13 -6.47
C THR A 511 -22.36 -19.93 -6.81
N LYS A 512 -22.49 -21.00 -7.59
CA LYS A 512 -21.36 -21.84 -8.03
C LYS A 512 -20.75 -21.41 -9.37
N ASP A 513 -21.36 -20.43 -10.03
CA ASP A 513 -20.95 -19.94 -11.35
C ASP A 513 -20.87 -18.42 -11.32
N MET A 514 -19.68 -17.86 -11.56
CA MET A 514 -19.50 -16.41 -11.53
C MET A 514 -20.11 -15.68 -12.73
N TRP A 515 -20.43 -16.39 -13.82
CA TRP A 515 -20.94 -15.81 -15.08
C TRP A 515 -22.44 -16.03 -15.29
N GLU A 516 -22.93 -17.25 -15.03
CA GLU A 516 -24.26 -17.70 -15.45
C GLU A 516 -25.25 -17.87 -14.30
N ASN A 517 -26.53 -17.63 -14.59
CA ASN A 517 -27.61 -18.01 -13.69
C ASN A 517 -27.88 -19.51 -13.87
N THR A 518 -27.63 -20.33 -12.85
CA THR A 518 -27.96 -21.77 -12.93
C THR A 518 -29.48 -21.96 -12.89
N ALA A 519 -30.00 -22.90 -13.69
CA ALA A 519 -31.41 -23.27 -13.74
C ALA A 519 -31.85 -24.06 -12.49
N SER A 520 -31.86 -23.41 -11.33
CA SER A 520 -32.61 -23.84 -10.17
C SER A 520 -32.91 -22.59 -9.36
N PRO A 521 -34.19 -22.19 -9.20
CA PRO A 521 -34.50 -21.03 -8.40
C PRO A 521 -34.12 -21.38 -6.97
N ALA A 522 -33.09 -20.72 -6.42
CA ALA A 522 -33.05 -20.56 -4.99
C ALA A 522 -34.43 -20.00 -4.57
N PRO A 523 -35.09 -20.55 -3.53
CA PRO A 523 -36.38 -20.03 -3.10
C PRO A 523 -36.21 -18.53 -2.88
N ALA A 524 -37.10 -17.72 -3.47
CA ALA A 524 -36.98 -16.25 -3.47
C ALA A 524 -36.55 -15.75 -2.08
N PRO A 525 -35.29 -15.34 -1.90
CA PRO A 525 -34.85 -14.82 -0.61
C PRO A 525 -35.45 -13.43 -0.44
N ARG A 526 -35.66 -13.02 0.81
CA ARG A 526 -36.10 -11.66 1.19
C ARG A 526 -35.35 -10.63 0.36
N MET A 527 -36.04 -9.53 -0.03
CA MET A 527 -35.40 -8.34 -0.62
C MET A 527 -34.03 -8.16 0.01
N VAL A 528 -32.99 -8.27 -0.83
CA VAL A 528 -31.61 -7.99 -0.46
C VAL A 528 -31.66 -6.63 0.24
N ALA A 529 -31.26 -6.57 1.51
CA ALA A 529 -31.22 -5.29 2.24
C ALA A 529 -30.44 -4.27 1.39
N PRO A 530 -30.81 -2.98 1.41
CA PRO A 530 -30.09 -1.97 0.62
C PRO A 530 -28.59 -2.08 0.85
N VAL A 531 -27.81 -2.15 -0.23
CA VAL A 531 -26.34 -2.15 -0.16
C VAL A 531 -25.90 -0.78 0.35
N ASP A 532 -25.01 -0.76 1.36
CA ASP A 532 -24.34 0.48 1.77
C ASP A 532 -23.22 0.81 0.76
N TRP A 533 -23.63 1.44 -0.33
CA TRP A 533 -22.71 1.84 -1.41
C TRP A 533 -21.66 2.85 -0.96
N ALA A 534 -21.96 3.67 0.05
CA ALA A 534 -20.98 4.58 0.62
C ALA A 534 -19.87 3.81 1.34
N ALA A 535 -20.21 2.75 2.09
CA ALA A 535 -19.22 1.86 2.69
C ALA A 535 -18.39 1.12 1.63
N VAL A 536 -19.01 0.60 0.56
CA VAL A 536 -18.28 -0.07 -0.53
C VAL A 536 -17.31 0.89 -1.23
N ALA A 537 -17.74 2.13 -1.51
CA ALA A 537 -16.87 3.14 -2.10
C ALA A 537 -15.73 3.56 -1.15
N ARG A 538 -16.00 3.73 0.15
CA ARG A 538 -14.97 3.98 1.16
C ARG A 538 -13.96 2.83 1.24
N LEU A 539 -14.42 1.57 1.20
CA LEU A 539 -13.53 0.41 1.18
C LEU A 539 -12.66 0.38 -0.07
N ALA A 540 -13.26 0.62 -1.24
CA ALA A 540 -12.54 0.67 -2.50
C ALA A 540 -11.44 1.74 -2.45
N ARG A 541 -11.77 2.96 -1.99
CA ARG A 541 -10.80 4.06 -1.81
C ARG A 541 -9.74 3.77 -0.75
N GLY A 542 -10.14 3.28 0.42
CA GLY A 542 -9.22 2.97 1.53
C GLY A 542 -8.26 1.82 1.20
N ARG A 543 -8.71 0.84 0.40
CA ARG A 543 -7.87 -0.24 -0.15
C ARG A 543 -7.05 0.20 -1.37
N SER A 544 -7.43 1.29 -2.05
CA SER A 544 -6.59 1.95 -3.08
C SER A 544 -5.40 2.69 -2.51
N LEU A 545 -5.33 2.87 -1.19
CA LEU A 545 -4.21 3.55 -0.53
C LEU A 545 -3.40 2.64 0.39
N ARG A 546 -3.85 1.39 0.62
CA ARG A 546 -3.21 0.47 1.57
C ARG A 546 -2.92 -0.87 0.89
N VAL A 547 -1.69 -1.34 1.02
CA VAL A 547 -1.32 -2.72 0.71
C VAL A 547 -1.97 -3.60 1.77
N GLU A 548 -2.91 -4.47 1.38
CA GLU A 548 -3.62 -5.33 2.34
C GLU A 548 -2.67 -6.34 3.01
N ARG A 549 -2.98 -6.65 4.28
CA ARG A 549 -2.27 -7.61 5.13
C ARG A 549 -2.63 -9.06 4.83
#